data_AF-A0A2S2PDF5-F1
#
_entry.id   AF-A0A2S2PDF5-F1
#
_cell.length_a   1.000
_cell.length_b   1.000
_cell.length_c   1.000
_cell.angle_alpha   90.00
_cell.angle_beta   90.00
_cell.angle_gamma   90.00
#
_symmetry.space_group_name_H-M   'P 1'
#
loop_
_entity.id
_entity.type
_entity.pdbx_description
1 polymer ?
#
loop_
_entity_poly.entity_id
_entity_poly.type
_entity_poly.pdbx_seq_one_letter_code
_entity_poly.pdbx_strand_id
1 'polypeptide(L)'
;GKKTEFSEELQKFAVTLQYYSSKAYNFVRKQFSNILPHPRTISNWYQNISGEPGFTNESFQTLKQKVQEENHIICNLVVDEMSIKDKLEFDGKKFHGLIDMGTDVVIDSDNVDHATNALVFLVVGLNG
;
A
#
# COMPACT_ATOMS: atom_id res chain seq x y z
N GLY A 1 -1.92 25.35 -18.50
CA GLY A 1 -0.97 24.53 -19.27
C GLY A 1 -1.45 23.09 -19.25
N LYS A 2 -1.51 22.42 -20.41
CA LYS A 2 -1.86 20.99 -20.50
C LYS A 2 -0.88 20.19 -19.63
N LYS A 3 -1.38 19.43 -18.66
CA LYS A 3 -0.58 18.40 -17.99
C LYS A 3 -0.26 17.34 -19.05
N THR A 4 1.01 17.21 -19.41
CA THR A 4 1.47 16.03 -20.15
C THR A 4 1.39 14.84 -19.20
N GLU A 5 0.73 13.77 -19.63
CA GLU A 5 0.74 12.50 -18.90
C GLU A 5 2.16 11.94 -18.92
N PHE A 6 2.58 11.36 -17.79
CA PHE A 6 3.87 10.69 -17.69
C PHE A 6 3.73 9.29 -18.30
N SER A 7 4.76 8.80 -18.99
CA SER A 7 4.75 7.43 -19.49
C SER A 7 4.78 6.44 -18.32
N GLU A 8 4.25 5.23 -18.53
CA GLU A 8 4.24 4.19 -17.51
C GLU A 8 5.67 3.82 -17.07
N GLU A 9 6.62 3.79 -18.01
CA GLU A 9 8.01 3.49 -17.73
C GLU A 9 8.65 4.54 -16.82
N LEU A 10 8.36 5.82 -17.09
CA LEU A 10 8.85 6.92 -16.27
C LEU A 10 8.20 6.92 -14.89
N GLN A 11 6.91 6.60 -14.80
CA GLN A 11 6.20 6.45 -13.53
C GLN A 11 6.82 5.32 -12.70
N LYS A 12 6.99 4.12 -13.29
CA LYS A 12 7.64 2.97 -12.64
C LYS A 12 9.04 3.33 -12.15
N PHE A 13 9.88 3.92 -13.02
CA PHE A 13 11.22 4.36 -12.67
C PHE A 13 11.23 5.35 -11.49
N ALA A 14 10.38 6.38 -11.55
CA ALA A 14 10.32 7.43 -10.54
C ALA A 14 9.85 6.89 -9.17
N VAL A 15 8.81 6.04 -9.17
CA VAL A 15 8.29 5.37 -7.97
C VAL A 15 9.34 4.45 -7.35
N THR A 16 9.99 3.60 -8.17
CA THR A 16 11.04 2.68 -7.70
C THR A 16 12.25 3.43 -7.13
N LEU A 17 12.74 4.47 -7.81
CA LEU A 17 13.88 5.25 -7.32
C LEU A 17 13.55 5.99 -6.02
N GLN A 18 12.35 6.56 -5.91
CA GLN A 18 11.88 7.21 -4.69
C GLN A 18 11.74 6.21 -3.53
N TYR A 19 11.25 4.99 -3.79
CA TYR A 19 11.16 3.91 -2.83
C TYR A 19 12.54 3.50 -2.30
N TYR A 20 13.53 3.30 -3.18
CA TYR A 20 14.88 2.95 -2.76
C TYR A 20 15.58 4.07 -2.00
N SER A 21 15.43 5.33 -2.43
CA SER A 21 15.99 6.47 -1.71
C SER A 21 15.41 7.79 -2.17
N SER A 22 14.68 8.46 -1.28
CA SER A 22 14.22 9.83 -1.48
C SER A 22 15.37 10.81 -1.74
N LYS A 23 16.55 10.58 -1.14
CA LYS A 23 17.75 11.40 -1.38
C LYS A 23 18.28 11.19 -2.80
N ALA A 24 18.37 9.94 -3.26
CA ALA A 24 18.82 9.65 -4.62
C ALA A 24 17.84 10.22 -5.65
N TYR A 25 16.53 10.06 -5.43
CA TYR A 25 15.51 10.65 -6.29
C TYR A 25 15.66 12.17 -6.42
N ASN A 26 15.77 12.88 -5.29
CA ASN A 26 15.92 14.33 -5.29
C ASN A 26 17.24 14.78 -5.94
N PHE A 27 18.32 14.02 -5.76
CA PHE A 27 19.59 14.28 -6.43
C PHE A 27 19.47 14.16 -7.95
N VAL A 28 18.95 13.03 -8.46
CA VAL A 28 18.75 12.81 -9.90
C VAL A 28 17.82 13.89 -10.47
N ARG A 29 16.71 14.17 -9.80
CA ARG A 29 15.78 15.23 -10.22
C ARG A 29 16.47 16.59 -10.35
N LYS A 30 17.34 16.95 -9.40
CA LYS A 30 18.09 18.22 -9.42
C LYS A 30 19.15 18.25 -10.52
N GLN A 31 19.87 17.14 -10.75
CA GLN A 31 20.94 17.06 -11.74
C GLN A 31 20.42 17.12 -13.18
N PHE A 32 19.26 16.51 -13.43
CA PHE A 32 18.67 16.46 -14.77
C PHE A 32 17.56 17.52 -14.95
N SER A 33 17.80 18.75 -14.51
CA SER A 33 16.91 19.91 -14.75
C SER A 33 15.43 19.68 -14.41
N ASN A 34 15.14 18.93 -13.35
CA ASN A 34 13.79 18.56 -12.92
C ASN A 34 12.98 17.75 -13.94
N ILE A 35 13.65 16.93 -14.77
CA ILE A 35 12.99 16.04 -15.73
C ILE A 35 12.10 14.99 -15.05
N LEU A 36 12.45 14.61 -13.81
CA LEU A 36 11.65 13.67 -13.03
C LEU A 36 10.43 14.36 -12.40
N PRO A 37 9.31 13.63 -12.23
CA PRO A 37 8.10 14.14 -11.61
C PRO A 37 8.36 14.88 -10.28
N HIS A 38 7.50 15.82 -9.93
CA HIS A 38 7.57 16.42 -8.59
C HIS A 38 7.28 15.32 -7.54
N PRO A 39 7.96 15.28 -6.36
CA PRO A 39 7.67 14.29 -5.32
C PRO A 39 6.20 14.19 -4.94
N ARG A 40 5.48 15.32 -4.94
CA ARG A 40 4.02 15.37 -4.75
C ARG A 40 3.24 14.53 -5.79
N THR A 41 3.68 14.52 -7.04
CA THR A 41 3.08 13.68 -8.10
C THR A 41 3.27 12.20 -7.77
N ILE A 42 4.46 11.82 -7.26
CA ILE A 42 4.71 10.45 -6.82
C ILE A 42 3.83 10.08 -5.62
N SER A 43 3.72 10.95 -4.63
CA SER A 43 2.83 10.73 -3.49
C SER A 43 1.37 10.49 -3.93
N ASN A 44 0.88 11.24 -4.91
CA ASN A 44 -0.45 11.03 -5.47
C ASN A 44 -0.59 9.67 -6.16
N TRP A 45 0.47 9.17 -6.81
CA TRP A 45 0.46 7.82 -7.40
C TRP A 45 0.39 6.72 -6.35
N TYR A 46 1.03 6.90 -5.19
CA TYR A 46 0.92 5.96 -4.06
C TYR A 46 -0.46 5.94 -3.41
N GLN A 47 -1.18 7.07 -3.40
CA GLN A 47 -2.50 7.19 -2.77
C GLN A 47 -3.61 6.37 -3.45
N ASN A 48 -3.35 5.79 -4.62
CA ASN A 48 -4.34 4.98 -5.32
C ASN A 48 -4.54 3.58 -4.72
N ILE A 49 -3.66 3.14 -3.81
CA ILE A 49 -3.79 1.84 -3.13
C ILE A 49 -4.58 2.05 -1.84
N SER A 50 -5.67 1.30 -1.68
CA SER A 50 -6.50 1.33 -0.47
C SER A 50 -5.76 0.65 0.68
N GLY A 51 -5.34 1.42 1.69
CA GLY A 51 -4.72 0.93 2.92
C GLY A 51 -5.72 0.59 4.02
N GLU A 52 -6.94 0.23 3.63
CA GLU A 52 -8.04 0.00 4.55
C GLU A 52 -7.92 -1.35 5.27
N PRO A 53 -8.44 -1.48 6.51
CA PRO A 53 -8.49 -2.74 7.21
C PRO A 53 -9.20 -3.83 6.40
N GLY A 54 -8.76 -5.08 6.59
CA GLY A 54 -9.25 -6.24 5.85
C GLY A 54 -8.27 -6.72 4.78
N PHE A 55 -8.79 -7.39 3.76
CA PHE A 55 -7.97 -7.98 2.71
C PHE A 55 -7.80 -7.02 1.52
N THR A 56 -6.58 -6.95 0.99
CA THR A 56 -6.28 -6.18 -0.22
C THR A 56 -6.73 -6.95 -1.47
N ASN A 57 -7.55 -6.31 -2.31
CA ASN A 57 -8.05 -6.90 -3.54
C ASN A 57 -6.91 -7.26 -4.52
N GLU A 58 -5.85 -6.47 -4.51
CA GLU A 58 -4.62 -6.68 -5.28
C GLU A 58 -3.97 -8.02 -4.95
N SER A 59 -4.03 -8.45 -3.68
CA SER A 59 -3.50 -9.76 -3.27
C SER A 59 -4.27 -10.90 -3.92
N PHE A 60 -5.61 -10.84 -3.93
CA PHE A 60 -6.44 -11.85 -4.59
C PHE A 60 -6.31 -11.83 -6.12
N GLN A 61 -6.18 -10.65 -6.74
CA GLN A 61 -5.91 -10.54 -8.17
C GLN A 61 -4.57 -11.19 -8.53
N THR A 62 -3.53 -10.95 -7.74
CA THR A 62 -2.21 -11.56 -7.91
C THR A 62 -2.27 -13.08 -7.76
N LEU A 63 -2.98 -13.59 -6.73
CA LEU A 63 -3.20 -15.03 -6.55
C LEU A 63 -3.95 -15.64 -7.75
N LYS A 64 -5.01 -14.97 -8.23
CA LYS A 64 -5.78 -15.41 -9.39
C LYS A 64 -4.90 -15.50 -10.64
N GLN A 65 -4.03 -14.51 -10.88
CA GLN A 65 -3.11 -14.54 -12.00
C GLN A 65 -2.12 -15.71 -11.88
N LYS A 66 -1.53 -15.94 -10.71
CA LYS A 66 -0.63 -17.07 -10.50
C LYS A 66 -1.31 -18.42 -10.74
N VAL A 67 -2.59 -18.58 -10.35
CA VAL A 67 -3.34 -19.83 -10.57
C VAL A 67 -3.63 -20.06 -12.06
N GLN A 68 -3.65 -19.01 -12.88
CA GLN A 68 -3.79 -19.15 -14.33
C GLN A 68 -2.48 -19.56 -15.00
N GLU A 69 -1.34 -19.16 -14.43
CA GLU A 69 0.00 -19.50 -14.93
C GLU A 69 0.44 -20.91 -14.49
N GLU A 70 0.03 -21.34 -13.29
CA GLU A 70 0.38 -22.64 -12.69
C GLU A 70 -0.86 -23.51 -12.43
N ASN A 71 -0.81 -24.79 -12.80
CA ASN A 71 -1.92 -25.73 -12.55
C ASN A 71 -2.18 -25.99 -11.06
N HIS A 72 -1.18 -25.83 -10.20
CA HIS A 72 -1.31 -26.03 -8.76
C HIS A 72 -0.33 -25.15 -7.99
N ILE A 73 -0.85 -24.32 -7.08
CA ILE A 73 -0.04 -23.48 -6.20
C ILE A 73 -0.01 -24.10 -4.81
N ILE A 74 1.18 -24.42 -4.34
CA ILE A 74 1.42 -24.72 -2.94
C ILE A 74 1.96 -23.45 -2.28
N CYS A 75 1.32 -23.01 -1.20
CA CYS A 75 1.73 -21.82 -0.47
C CYS A 75 1.61 -22.03 1.05
N ASN A 76 2.37 -21.23 1.79
CA ASN A 76 2.27 -21.08 3.23
C ASN A 76 1.54 -19.76 3.55
N LEU A 77 0.58 -19.80 4.48
CA LEU A 77 -0.06 -18.61 5.02
C LEU A 77 0.61 -18.27 6.36
N VAL A 78 1.35 -17.17 6.38
CA VAL A 78 1.94 -16.60 7.58
C VAL A 78 0.97 -15.59 8.18
N VAL A 79 0.72 -15.71 9.48
CA VAL A 79 -0.11 -14.79 10.26
C VAL A 79 0.75 -14.27 11.40
N ASP A 80 0.80 -12.95 11.55
CA ASP A 80 1.57 -12.30 12.62
C ASP A 80 0.90 -11.00 13.06
N GLU A 81 1.27 -10.50 14.23
CA GLU A 81 0.80 -9.23 14.78
C GLU A 81 1.94 -8.22 14.88
N MET A 82 1.66 -6.99 14.46
CA MET A 82 2.60 -5.88 14.56
C MET A 82 2.08 -4.83 15.52
N SER A 83 2.84 -4.52 16.58
CA SER A 83 2.48 -3.42 17.48
C SER A 83 2.48 -2.09 16.74
N ILE A 84 1.39 -1.35 16.88
CA ILE A 84 1.21 -0.01 16.34
C ILE A 84 1.10 1.00 17.47
N LYS A 85 1.39 2.25 17.16
CA LYS A 85 1.25 3.33 18.13
C LYS A 85 -0.24 3.57 18.37
N ASP A 86 -0.64 3.51 19.64
CA ASP A 86 -1.95 3.98 20.08
C ASP A 86 -2.09 5.47 19.75
N LYS A 87 -2.87 5.75 18.68
CA LYS A 87 -3.09 7.09 18.18
C LYS A 87 -4.35 7.13 17.30
N LEU A 88 -5.24 8.06 17.62
CA LEU A 88 -6.36 8.43 16.76
C LEU A 88 -5.94 9.54 15.79
N GLU A 89 -6.07 9.32 14.49
CA GLU A 89 -5.73 10.29 13.44
C GLU A 89 -6.89 10.50 12.46
N PHE A 90 -7.10 11.75 12.03
CA PHE A 90 -8.06 12.09 10.98
C PHE A 90 -7.33 12.35 9.67
N ASP A 91 -7.67 11.61 8.62
CA ASP A 91 -7.01 11.72 7.30
C ASP A 91 -7.66 12.77 6.37
N GLY A 92 -8.67 13.49 6.87
CA GLY A 92 -9.49 14.42 6.08
C GLY A 92 -10.84 13.83 5.63
N LYS A 93 -11.01 12.52 5.73
CA LYS A 93 -12.23 11.79 5.37
C LYS A 93 -12.81 11.01 6.57
N LYS A 94 -11.97 10.29 7.30
CA LYS A 94 -12.37 9.47 8.45
C LYS A 94 -11.30 9.41 9.54
N PHE A 95 -11.71 8.94 10.71
CA PHE A 95 -10.81 8.67 11.82
C PHE A 95 -10.22 7.26 11.68
N HIS A 96 -8.93 7.15 11.94
CA HIS A 96 -8.13 5.93 11.97
C HIS A 96 -7.53 5.74 13.37
N GLY A 97 -7.31 4.50 13.79
CA GLY A 97 -6.72 4.17 15.10
C GLY A 97 -7.68 3.50 16.09
N LEU A 98 -8.92 3.25 15.68
CA LEU A 98 -9.85 2.39 16.41
C LEU A 98 -9.75 0.95 15.91
N ILE A 99 -10.19 -0.01 16.71
CA ILE A 99 -10.26 -1.42 16.30
C ILE A 99 -11.19 -1.54 15.08
N ASP A 100 -10.61 -2.01 13.97
CA ASP A 100 -11.30 -2.31 12.73
C ASP A 100 -10.64 -3.54 12.10
N MET A 101 -11.42 -4.61 11.95
CA MET A 101 -10.96 -5.89 11.39
C MET A 101 -11.25 -6.00 9.89
N GLY A 102 -11.80 -4.96 9.25
CA GLY A 102 -12.21 -4.98 7.85
C GLY A 102 -13.36 -5.95 7.56
N THR A 103 -14.06 -6.39 8.60
CA THR A 103 -15.32 -7.10 8.49
C THR A 103 -16.40 -6.05 8.60
N ASP A 104 -17.39 -6.00 7.69
CA ASP A 104 -18.53 -5.05 7.70
C ASP A 104 -19.46 -5.17 8.95
N VAL A 105 -18.95 -5.76 10.03
CA VAL A 105 -19.56 -5.83 11.34
C VAL A 105 -19.48 -4.46 11.98
N VAL A 106 -20.62 -3.77 11.98
CA VAL A 106 -20.81 -2.57 12.79
C VAL A 106 -20.84 -3.01 14.25
N ILE A 107 -19.81 -2.67 15.00
CA ILE A 107 -19.84 -2.79 16.46
C ILE A 107 -20.70 -1.61 16.93
N ASP A 108 -21.97 -1.87 17.20
CA ASP A 108 -22.94 -0.90 17.72
C ASP A 108 -22.67 -0.64 19.22
N SER A 109 -21.49 -0.09 19.49
CA SER A 109 -21.03 0.29 20.82
C SER A 109 -20.49 1.71 20.79
N ASP A 110 -20.97 2.54 21.70
CA ASP A 110 -20.54 3.94 21.83
C ASP A 110 -19.04 4.11 22.19
N ASN A 111 -18.34 3.01 22.53
CA ASN A 111 -16.93 2.99 22.88
C ASN A 111 -16.20 1.86 22.14
N VAL A 112 -15.79 2.12 20.89
CA VAL A 112 -14.84 1.26 20.19
C VAL A 112 -13.44 1.53 20.74
N ASP A 113 -12.74 0.48 21.14
CA ASP A 113 -11.39 0.57 21.69
C ASP A 113 -10.36 1.02 20.63
N HIS A 114 -9.22 1.53 21.12
CA HIS A 114 -8.10 1.91 20.27
C HIS A 114 -7.34 0.67 19.77
N ALA A 115 -6.92 0.71 18.51
CA ALA A 115 -6.07 -0.33 17.94
C ALA A 115 -4.62 -0.16 18.42
N THR A 116 -4.07 -1.22 19.02
CA THR A 116 -2.68 -1.27 19.50
C THR A 116 -1.80 -2.25 18.71
N ASN A 117 -2.42 -3.10 17.90
CA ASN A 117 -1.74 -4.02 16.99
C ASN A 117 -2.44 -4.06 15.64
N ALA A 118 -1.69 -4.39 14.60
CA ALA A 118 -2.21 -4.72 13.27
C ALA A 118 -1.97 -6.21 13.01
N LEU A 119 -3.04 -6.93 12.65
CA LEU A 119 -2.96 -8.34 12.25
C LEU A 119 -2.60 -8.41 10.75
N VAL A 120 -1.50 -9.10 10.43
CA VAL A 120 -0.95 -9.17 9.08
C VAL A 120 -0.99 -10.61 8.57
N PHE A 121 -1.47 -10.76 7.34
CA PHE A 121 -1.51 -12.02 6.60
C PHE A 121 -0.56 -11.94 5.41
N LEU A 122 0.35 -12.89 5.28
CA LEU A 122 1.28 -12.99 4.16
C LEU A 122 1.22 -14.39 3.54
N VAL A 123 0.88 -14.46 2.26
CA VAL A 123 0.90 -15.71 1.50
C VAL A 123 2.24 -15.85 0.78
N VAL A 124 2.96 -16.93 1.07
CA VAL A 124 4.28 -17.24 0.50
C VAL A 124 4.19 -18.48 -0.38
N GLY A 125 4.47 -18.35 -1.67
CA GLY A 125 4.53 -19.50 -2.58
C GLY A 125 5.70 -20.43 -2.23
N LEU A 126 5.44 -21.74 -2.21
CA LEU A 126 6.46 -22.77 -2.01
C LEU A 126 6.94 -23.37 -3.33
N ASN A 127 6.14 -23.25 -4.38
CA ASN A 127 6.54 -23.55 -5.75
C ASN A 127 7.27 -22.31 -6.29
N GLY A 128 8.54 -22.48 -6.64
CA GLY A 128 9.44 -21.40 -7.10
C GLY A 128 9.35 -21.12 -8.58
#